data_AF-A0A838U6B0-F1
#
_entry.id   AF-A0A838U6B0-F1
#
_cell.length_a   1.000
_cell.length_b   1.000
_cell.length_c   1.000
_cell.angle_alpha   90.00
_cell.angle_beta   90.00
_cell.angle_gamma   90.00
#
_symmetry.space_group_name_H-M   'P 1'
#
loop_
_entity.id
_entity.type
_entity.pdbx_description
1 polymer ?
#
loop_
_entity_poly.entity_id
_entity_poly.type
_entity_poly.pdbx_seq_one_letter_code
_entity_poly.pdbx_strand_id
1 'polypeptide(L)' 'TSVDHGTAYDIAGRGVAEFSSMTAAIRLAAELVAHK' A
#
# COMPACT_ATOMS: atom_id res chain seq x y z
N THR A 1 -5.42 7.95 1.64
CA THR A 1 -4.25 7.53 0.84
C THR A 1 -4.51 6.13 0.32
N SER A 2 -3.87 5.70 -0.77
CA SER A 2 -4.12 4.41 -1.44
C SER A 2 -2.84 3.88 -2.07
N VAL A 3 -2.81 2.57 -2.37
CA VAL A 3 -1.78 1.94 -3.20
C VAL A 3 -1.87 2.40 -4.66
N ASP A 4 -0.79 2.20 -5.40
CA ASP A 4 -0.58 2.59 -6.81
C ASP A 4 -0.70 1.43 -7.82
N HIS A 5 -1.09 0.24 -7.35
CA HIS A 5 -1.26 -0.95 -8.17
C HIS A 5 -2.68 -1.54 -8.06
N GLY A 6 -2.99 -2.45 -8.98
CA GLY A 6 -4.26 -3.19 -9.01
C GLY A 6 -4.31 -4.39 -8.05
N THR A 7 -5.25 -5.30 -8.28
CA THR A 7 -5.52 -6.45 -7.40
C THR A 7 -4.48 -7.56 -7.45
N ALA A 8 -3.66 -7.62 -8.50
CA ALA A 8 -2.57 -8.59 -8.67
C ALA A 8 -3.01 -10.07 -8.53
N TYR A 9 -4.18 -10.42 -9.09
CA TYR A 9 -4.75 -11.78 -8.99
C TYR A 9 -3.86 -12.88 -9.57
N ASP A 10 -3.07 -12.56 -10.59
CA ASP A 10 -2.12 -13.45 -11.23
C ASP A 10 -1.00 -13.92 -10.27
N ILE A 11 -0.68 -13.12 -9.23
CA ILE A 11 0.37 -13.42 -8.26
C ILE A 11 -0.14 -13.67 -6.82
N ALA A 12 -1.46 -13.67 -6.61
CA ALA A 12 -2.05 -13.92 -5.30
C ALA A 12 -1.58 -15.27 -4.71
N GLY A 13 -1.13 -15.27 -3.46
CA GLY A 13 -0.65 -16.47 -2.76
C GLY A 13 0.75 -16.95 -3.14
N ARG A 14 1.46 -16.26 -4.05
CA ARG A 14 2.81 -16.66 -4.48
C ARG A 14 3.94 -16.08 -3.62
N GLY A 15 3.64 -15.15 -2.72
CA GLY A 15 4.65 -14.50 -1.86
C GLY A 15 5.60 -13.53 -2.59
N VAL A 16 5.24 -13.08 -3.80
CA VAL A 16 6.07 -12.21 -4.64
C VAL A 16 5.48 -10.80 -4.85
N ALA A 17 4.42 -10.45 -4.13
CA ALA A 17 3.84 -9.11 -4.21
C ALA A 17 4.79 -8.07 -3.58
N GLU A 18 5.02 -6.98 -4.30
CA GLU A 18 5.76 -5.82 -3.80
C GLU A 18 4.86 -5.01 -2.84
N PHE A 19 5.40 -4.51 -1.72
CA PHE A 19 4.62 -3.92 -0.61
C PHE A 19 4.93 -2.45 -0.31
N SER A 20 5.91 -1.85 -1.00
CA SER A 20 6.40 -0.49 -0.73
C SER A 20 5.29 0.56 -0.84
N SER A 21 4.40 0.41 -1.82
CA SER A 21 3.27 1.29 -2.06
C SER A 21 2.27 1.30 -0.89
N MET A 22 1.94 0.13 -0.35
CA MET A 22 1.08 0.02 0.84
C MET A 22 1.73 0.68 2.06
N THR A 23 3.04 0.49 2.22
CA THR A 23 3.80 1.11 3.31
C THR A 23 3.76 2.64 3.21
N ALA A 24 3.96 3.20 2.01
CA ALA A 24 3.88 4.63 1.77
C ALA A 24 2.47 5.17 2.04
N ALA A 25 1.43 4.47 1.57
CA ALA A 25 0.04 4.86 1.79
C ALA A 25 -0.31 4.93 3.28
N ILE A 26 0.10 3.94 4.08
CA ILE A 26 -0.15 3.92 5.53
C ILE A 26 0.59 5.06 6.23
N ARG A 27 1.87 5.29 5.89
CA ARG A 27 2.66 6.39 6.47
C ARG A 27 2.02 7.75 6.19
N LEU A 28 1.64 8.01 4.94
CA LEU A 28 0.97 9.25 4.58
C LEU A 28 -0.39 9.39 5.29
N ALA A 29 -1.13 8.30 5.49
CA ALA A 29 -2.37 8.37 6.28
C ALA A 29 -2.11 8.79 7.73
N ALA A 30 -1.07 8.24 8.36
CA ALA A 30 -0.69 8.61 9.72
C ALA A 30 -0.26 10.08 9.80
N GLU A 31 0.53 10.57 8.85
CA GLU A 31 0.92 11.98 8.75
C GLU A 31 -0.29 12.89 8.59
N LEU A 32 -1.23 12.57 7.68
CA LEU A 32 -2.43 13.36 7.46
C LEU A 32 -3.33 13.43 8.70
N VAL A 33 -3.37 12.38 9.53
CA VAL A 33 -4.13 12.39 10.79
C VAL A 33 -3.38 13.14 11.89
N ALA A 34 -2.05 13.02 11.96
CA ALA A 34 -1.24 13.71 12.96
C ALA A 34 -1.14 15.23 12.72
N HIS A 35 -1.23 15.67 11.46
CA HIS A 35 -1.21 17.08 11.07
C HIS A 35 -2.61 17.69 10.91
N LYS A 36 -3.65 16.99 11.38
CA LYS A 36 -5.02 17.48 11.45
C LYS A 36 -5.31 18.04 12.85
#